data_AF-A0A392P3D6-F1
#
_entry.id   AF-A0A392P3D6-F1
#
_cell.length_a   1.000
_cell.length_b   1.000
_cell.length_c   1.000
_cell.angle_alpha   90.00
_cell.angle_beta   90.00
_cell.angle_gamma   90.00
#
_symmetry.space_group_name_H-M   'P 1'
#
loop_
_entity.id
_entity.type
_entity.pdbx_description
1 polymer ?
#
loop_
_entity_poly.entity_id
_entity_poly.type
_entity_poly.pdbx_seq_one_letter_code
_entity_poly.pdbx_strand_id
1 'polypeptide(L)'
;MVTYNDMAGEFAYGSGNVNPQQAVDPGLVYDINKQDYVQMLCNYGYDADKIKRISGDNSSCQGASNRSLVKDINYPALVIPIEPNKLLNVKINRTVTNVGSPNSTYRATVIPIPKIKISVEPKMAPTM
;
A
#
# COMPACT_ATOMS: atom_id res chain seq x y z
N MET A 1 -11.79 5.45 -13.75
CA MET A 1 -13.15 4.87 -13.87
C MET A 1 -12.94 3.37 -13.87
N VAL A 2 -13.18 2.68 -12.75
CA VAL A 2 -13.04 1.21 -12.71
C VAL A 2 -14.27 0.63 -13.40
N THR A 3 -14.11 0.09 -14.59
CA THR A 3 -15.19 -0.54 -15.34
C THR A 3 -15.29 -2.00 -14.92
N TYR A 4 -16.43 -2.40 -14.37
CA TYR A 4 -16.72 -3.75 -13.85
C TYR A 4 -16.69 -4.88 -14.91
N ASN A 5 -16.26 -4.58 -16.15
CA ASN A 5 -16.22 -5.53 -17.27
C ASN A 5 -14.80 -5.74 -17.83
N ASP A 6 -13.78 -5.43 -17.01
CA ASP A 6 -12.40 -5.66 -17.32
C ASP A 6 -11.92 -6.95 -16.64
N MET A 7 -11.81 -8.03 -17.41
CA MET A 7 -11.41 -9.34 -16.88
C MET A 7 -9.96 -9.39 -16.38
N ALA A 8 -9.10 -8.47 -16.84
CA ALA A 8 -7.70 -8.45 -16.47
C ALA A 8 -7.44 -7.45 -15.33
N GLY A 9 -8.15 -6.31 -15.34
CA GLY A 9 -8.22 -5.36 -14.25
C GLY A 9 -6.86 -4.87 -13.77
N GLU A 10 -6.75 -4.62 -12.46
CA GLU A 10 -5.55 -4.08 -11.82
C GLU A 10 -4.34 -5.02 -11.94
N PHE A 11 -4.53 -6.32 -12.20
CA PHE A 11 -3.43 -7.26 -12.43
C PHE A 11 -2.77 -7.09 -13.81
N ALA A 12 -3.45 -6.48 -14.79
CA ALA A 12 -2.88 -6.20 -16.10
C ALA A 12 -2.15 -4.85 -16.18
N TYR A 13 -2.69 -3.81 -15.54
CA TYR A 13 -2.19 -2.43 -15.70
C TYR A 13 -2.02 -1.64 -14.40
N GLY A 14 -2.25 -2.26 -13.23
CA GLY A 14 -2.11 -1.59 -11.94
C GLY A 14 -3.01 -0.36 -11.81
N SER A 15 -2.42 0.80 -11.53
CA SER A 15 -3.13 2.07 -11.39
C SER A 15 -3.58 2.70 -12.73
N GLY A 16 -3.18 2.12 -13.86
CA GLY A 16 -3.52 2.59 -15.21
C GLY A 16 -2.36 3.28 -15.94
N ASN A 17 -2.68 3.98 -17.03
CA ASN A 17 -1.69 4.66 -17.85
C ASN A 17 -1.06 5.84 -17.11
N VAL A 18 0.27 5.99 -17.28
CA VAL A 18 1.02 7.09 -16.69
C VAL A 18 0.49 8.45 -17.16
N ASN A 19 0.35 9.38 -16.22
CA ASN A 19 0.13 10.80 -16.51
C ASN A 19 1.35 11.60 -16.02
N PRO A 20 2.33 11.89 -16.90
CA PRO A 20 3.57 12.54 -16.49
C PRO A 20 3.34 13.94 -15.92
N GLN A 21 2.37 14.69 -16.45
CA GLN A 21 2.11 16.07 -16.01
C GLN A 21 1.59 16.11 -14.57
N GLN A 22 0.71 15.17 -14.19
CA GLN A 22 0.20 15.08 -12.82
C GLN A 22 1.20 14.43 -11.85
N ALA A 23 2.09 13.57 -12.34
CA ALA A 23 3.08 12.89 -11.49
C ALA A 23 4.15 13.82 -10.89
N VAL A 24 4.37 15.01 -11.48
CA VAL A 24 5.33 16.00 -10.98
C VAL A 24 4.85 16.67 -9.68
N ASP A 25 3.54 16.82 -9.51
CA ASP A 25 2.94 17.40 -8.30
C ASP A 25 1.71 16.57 -7.88
N PRO A 26 1.91 15.42 -7.21
CA PRO A 26 0.84 14.50 -6.86
C PRO A 26 0.02 14.94 -5.63
N GLY A 27 0.47 15.98 -4.92
CA GLY A 27 -0.08 16.39 -3.62
C GLY A 27 0.26 15.44 -2.46
N LEU A 28 -0.07 14.16 -2.59
CA LEU A 28 0.23 13.12 -1.59
C LEU A 28 1.08 11.99 -2.16
N VAL A 29 1.98 11.44 -1.35
CA VAL A 29 2.78 10.25 -1.69
C VAL A 29 2.72 9.19 -0.59
N TYR A 30 2.91 7.93 -0.98
CA TYR A 30 3.11 6.82 -0.05
C TYR A 30 4.62 6.56 0.06
N ASP A 31 5.27 7.24 1.00
CA ASP A 31 6.71 7.08 1.19
C ASP A 31 7.06 5.71 1.76
N ILE A 32 8.12 5.12 1.24
CA ILE A 32 8.64 3.84 1.67
C ILE A 32 10.16 3.81 1.49
N ASN A 33 10.87 3.16 2.41
CA ASN A 33 12.32 3.05 2.37
C ASN A 33 12.79 1.60 2.28
N LYS A 34 14.10 1.40 2.10
CA LYS A 34 14.74 0.07 2.02
C LYS A 34 14.40 -0.83 3.22
N GLN A 35 14.38 -0.27 4.43
CA GLN A 35 14.13 -1.04 5.65
C GLN A 35 12.70 -1.59 5.70
N ASP A 36 11.72 -0.86 5.16
CA ASP A 36 10.34 -1.33 5.06
C ASP A 36 10.25 -2.59 4.18
N TYR A 37 10.98 -2.62 3.06
CA TYR A 37 11.08 -3.81 2.20
C TYR A 37 11.80 -4.97 2.89
N VAL A 38 12.90 -4.70 3.61
CA VAL A 38 13.61 -5.72 4.39
C VAL A 38 12.67 -6.35 5.42
N GLN A 39 11.94 -5.52 6.18
CA GLN A 39 10.96 -5.99 7.16
C GLN A 39 9.83 -6.78 6.50
N MET A 40 9.30 -6.33 5.36
CA MET A 40 8.28 -7.05 4.62
C MET A 40 8.77 -8.46 4.22
N LEU A 41 9.98 -8.57 3.65
CA LEU A 41 10.54 -9.85 3.23
C LEU A 41 10.80 -10.77 4.44
N CYS A 42 11.31 -10.23 5.55
CA CYS A 42 11.47 -10.99 6.80
C CYS A 42 10.13 -11.53 7.31
N ASN A 43 9.07 -10.71 7.32
CA ASN A 43 7.73 -11.13 7.72
C ASN A 43 7.07 -12.09 6.72
N TYR A 44 7.53 -12.12 5.47
CA TYR A 44 7.15 -13.12 4.48
C TYR A 44 7.87 -14.48 4.69
N GLY A 45 8.88 -14.55 5.55
CA GLY A 45 9.60 -15.78 5.89
C GLY A 45 11.02 -15.87 5.30
N TYR A 46 11.59 -14.76 4.84
CA TYR A 46 12.99 -14.72 4.41
C TYR A 46 13.91 -14.69 5.63
N ASP A 47 14.93 -15.55 5.62
CA ASP A 47 15.99 -15.58 6.62
C ASP A 47 17.06 -14.51 6.34
N ALA A 48 17.94 -14.28 7.33
CA ALA A 48 18.97 -13.26 7.25
C ALA A 48 19.94 -13.47 6.07
N ASP A 49 20.23 -14.71 5.68
CA ASP A 49 21.14 -14.99 4.57
C ASP A 49 20.53 -14.62 3.22
N LYS A 50 19.24 -14.92 3.01
CA LYS A 50 18.51 -14.46 1.82
C LYS A 50 18.38 -12.95 1.78
N ILE A 51 18.10 -12.30 2.92
CA ILE A 51 18.01 -10.85 2.99
C ILE A 51 19.33 -10.21 2.57
N LYS A 52 20.47 -10.64 3.11
CA LYS A 52 21.80 -10.09 2.73
C LYS A 52 22.08 -10.23 1.24
N ARG A 53 21.72 -11.37 0.64
CA ARG A 53 21.88 -11.60 -0.80
C ARG A 53 21.02 -10.65 -1.65
N ILE A 54 19.79 -10.35 -1.21
CA ILE A 54 18.87 -9.44 -1.91
C ILE A 54 19.25 -7.97 -1.69
N SER A 55 19.59 -7.60 -0.45
CA SER A 55 19.84 -6.22 -0.05
C SER A 55 21.24 -5.73 -0.45
N GLY A 56 22.16 -6.64 -0.75
CA GLY A 56 23.56 -6.35 -1.09
C GLY A 56 24.39 -5.82 0.07
N ASP A 57 23.90 -5.91 1.31
CA ASP A 57 24.55 -5.40 2.51
C ASP A 57 24.25 -6.27 3.74
N ASN A 58 24.65 -5.81 4.92
CA ASN A 58 24.44 -6.51 6.19
C ASN A 58 23.04 -6.31 6.78
N SER A 59 22.02 -5.96 5.97
CA SER A 59 20.64 -5.91 6.42
C SER A 59 20.23 -7.24 7.06
N SER A 60 19.41 -7.17 8.10
CA SER A 60 18.94 -8.34 8.83
C SER A 60 17.49 -8.17 9.26
N CYS A 61 16.88 -9.26 9.71
CA CYS A 61 15.53 -9.26 10.28
C CYS A 61 15.46 -8.76 11.73
N GLN A 62 16.50 -8.09 12.24
CA GLN A 62 16.43 -7.45 13.54
C GLN A 62 15.30 -6.41 13.57
N GLY A 63 14.43 -6.51 14.57
CA GLY A 63 13.26 -5.63 14.70
C GLY A 63 12.08 -6.01 13.79
N ALA A 64 12.14 -7.12 13.03
CA ALA A 64 10.98 -7.73 12.39
C ALA A 64 10.09 -8.41 13.45
N SER A 65 9.57 -7.62 14.38
CA SER A 65 8.69 -8.07 15.46
C SER A 65 7.26 -7.67 15.11
N ASN A 66 6.63 -8.38 14.17
CA ASN A 66 5.19 -8.31 13.84
C ASN A 66 4.58 -6.92 13.52
N ARG A 67 5.34 -5.83 13.52
CA ARG A 67 4.83 -4.45 13.38
C ARG A 67 4.49 -4.07 11.94
N SER A 68 4.99 -4.80 10.95
CA SER A 68 4.75 -4.54 9.53
C SER A 68 4.33 -5.83 8.83
N LEU A 69 3.07 -6.24 9.00
CA LEU A 69 2.53 -7.33 8.18
C LEU A 69 2.69 -6.98 6.71
N VAL A 70 2.84 -7.99 5.84
CA VAL A 70 3.01 -7.78 4.39
C VAL A 70 1.88 -6.92 3.81
N LYS A 71 0.66 -7.01 4.37
CA LYS A 71 -0.49 -6.15 3.99
C LYS A 71 -0.31 -4.67 4.33
N ASP A 72 0.48 -4.33 5.35
CA ASP A 72 0.65 -2.98 5.92
C ASP A 72 1.88 -2.24 5.37
N ILE A 73 2.63 -2.85 4.44
CA ILE A 73 3.64 -2.11 3.67
C ILE A 73 3.01 -0.87 3.03
N ASN A 74 3.70 0.27 3.09
CA ASN A 74 3.15 1.56 2.66
C ASN A 74 3.15 1.72 1.13
N TYR A 75 2.43 0.84 0.44
CA TYR A 75 2.39 0.75 -1.01
C TYR A 75 1.09 1.35 -1.56
N PRO A 76 1.12 2.06 -2.72
CA PRO A 76 -0.04 2.74 -3.32
C PRO A 76 -1.04 1.79 -4.00
N ALA A 77 -1.16 0.57 -3.49
CA ALA A 77 -2.15 -0.42 -3.90
C ALA A 77 -2.54 -1.32 -2.71
N LEU A 78 -3.73 -1.90 -2.80
CA LEU A 78 -4.27 -2.82 -1.81
C LEU A 78 -4.55 -4.17 -2.49
N VAL A 79 -3.90 -5.22 -2.01
CA VAL A 79 -4.13 -6.59 -2.48
C VAL A 79 -4.48 -7.45 -1.27
N ILE A 80 -5.63 -8.11 -1.33
CA ILE A 80 -6.13 -8.93 -0.25
C ILE A 80 -6.44 -10.33 -0.82
N PRO A 81 -5.69 -11.37 -0.42
CA PRO A 81 -6.04 -12.73 -0.80
C PRO A 81 -7.34 -13.12 -0.12
N ILE A 82 -8.28 -13.65 -0.91
CA ILE A 82 -9.58 -14.13 -0.42
C ILE A 82 -9.67 -15.64 -0.61
N GLU A 83 -10.28 -16.31 0.36
CA GLU A 83 -10.69 -17.70 0.20
C GLU A 83 -12.16 -17.75 -0.23
N PRO A 84 -12.53 -18.57 -1.23
CA PRO A 84 -13.93 -18.70 -1.65
C PRO A 84 -14.83 -19.07 -0.48
N ASN A 85 -16.00 -18.45 -0.41
CA ASN A 85 -17.04 -18.72 0.58
C ASN A 85 -16.65 -18.45 2.05
N LYS A 86 -15.56 -17.72 2.32
CA LYS A 86 -15.23 -17.26 3.67
C LYS A 86 -15.48 -15.76 3.81
N LEU A 87 -16.09 -15.38 4.93
CA LEU A 87 -16.16 -13.97 5.33
C LEU A 87 -14.77 -13.50 5.72
N LEU A 88 -14.38 -12.33 5.23
CA LEU A 88 -13.09 -11.73 5.48
C LEU A 88 -13.27 -10.32 6.04
N ASN A 89 -12.59 -10.04 7.15
CA ASN A 89 -12.48 -8.71 7.72
C ASN A 89 -10.99 -8.39 7.92
N VAL A 90 -10.49 -7.39 7.19
CA VAL A 90 -9.07 -7.02 7.19
C VAL A 90 -8.95 -5.53 7.40
N LYS A 91 -8.11 -5.14 8.36
CA LYS A 91 -7.66 -3.77 8.54
C LYS A 91 -6.29 -3.60 7.89
N ILE A 92 -6.12 -2.55 7.10
CA ILE A 92 -4.86 -2.22 6.42
C ILE A 92 -4.46 -0.82 6.82
N ASN A 93 -3.21 -0.65 7.22
CA ASN A 93 -2.65 0.65 7.58
C ASN A 93 -1.83 1.22 6.43
N ARG A 94 -1.96 2.53 6.21
CA ARG A 94 -1.16 3.32 5.26
C ARG A 94 -0.84 4.67 5.87
N THR A 95 0.29 5.22 5.47
CA THR A 95 0.71 6.59 5.78
C THR A 95 0.87 7.34 4.47
N VAL A 96 0.28 8.52 4.39
CA VAL A 96 0.45 9.42 3.24
C VAL A 96 1.20 10.65 3.71
N THR A 97 2.18 11.09 2.91
CA THR A 97 2.96 12.30 3.14
C THR A 97 2.47 13.39 2.21
N ASN A 98 2.27 14.61 2.72
CA ASN A 98 2.00 15.78 1.87
C ASN A 98 3.29 16.28 1.24
N VAL A 99 3.30 16.37 -0.09
CA VAL A 99 4.37 16.95 -0.90
C VAL A 99 3.89 18.14 -1.74
N GLY A 100 2.60 18.47 -1.64
CA GLY A 100 2.00 19.65 -2.26
C GLY A 100 1.90 20.83 -1.30
N SER A 101 0.84 21.62 -1.47
CA SER A 101 0.62 22.83 -0.67
C SER A 101 0.42 22.52 0.83
N PRO A 102 1.06 23.29 1.74
CA PRO A 102 0.86 23.15 3.18
C PRO A 102 -0.57 23.55 3.58
N ASN A 103 -0.99 23.16 4.78
CA ASN A 103 -2.33 23.45 5.32
C ASN A 103 -3.50 22.96 4.44
N SER A 104 -3.31 21.86 3.71
CA SER A 104 -4.37 21.23 2.90
C SER A 104 -5.16 20.20 3.72
N THR A 105 -6.44 20.00 3.39
CA THR A 105 -7.25 18.92 3.98
C THR A 105 -7.72 17.97 2.88
N TYR A 106 -7.37 16.69 3.01
CA TYR A 106 -7.77 15.65 2.07
C TYR A 106 -8.93 14.83 2.62
N ARG A 107 -9.88 14.47 1.76
CA ARG A 107 -11.03 13.63 2.10
C ARG A 107 -10.93 12.30 1.37
N ALA A 108 -10.98 11.20 2.11
CA ALA A 108 -11.02 9.87 1.53
C ALA A 108 -12.36 9.61 0.84
N THR A 109 -12.30 9.14 -0.40
CA THR A 109 -13.47 8.68 -1.17
C THR A 109 -13.30 7.20 -1.51
N VAL A 110 -14.40 6.46 -1.46
CA VAL A 110 -14.43 5.02 -1.72
C VAL A 110 -15.44 4.77 -2.82
N ILE A 111 -15.01 4.10 -3.89
CA ILE A 111 -15.91 3.64 -4.95
C ILE A 111 -16.58 2.35 -4.45
N PRO A 112 -17.91 2.27 -4.41
CA PRO A 112 -18.61 1.07 -3.97
C PRO A 112 -18.29 -0.14 -4.86
N ILE A 113 -17.96 -1.26 -4.24
CA ILE A 113 -17.74 -2.54 -4.93
C ILE A 113 -18.86 -3.50 -4.49
N PRO A 114 -19.59 -4.14 -5.43
CA PRO A 114 -20.64 -5.08 -5.07
C PRO A 114 -20.13 -6.16 -4.10
N LYS A 115 -20.88 -6.42 -3.03
CA LYS A 115 -20.59 -7.44 -2.00
C LYS A 115 -19.36 -7.16 -1.11
N ILE A 116 -18.68 -6.02 -1.26
CA ILE A 116 -17.54 -5.62 -0.40
C ILE A 116 -17.86 -4.31 0.31
N LYS A 117 -17.67 -4.28 1.64
CA LYS A 117 -17.79 -3.07 2.45
C LYS A 117 -16.40 -2.52 2.78
N ILE A 118 -16.12 -1.31 2.33
CA ILE A 118 -14.84 -0.63 2.57
C ILE A 118 -15.11 0.64 3.40
N SER A 119 -14.29 0.88 4.42
CA SER A 119 -14.30 2.08 5.24
C SER A 119 -12.89 2.57 5.52
N VAL A 120 -12.69 3.89 5.45
CA VAL A 120 -11.41 4.55 5.73
C VAL A 120 -11.53 5.38 7.00
N GLU A 121 -10.52 5.29 7.86
CA GLU A 121 -10.42 6.03 9.11
C GLU A 121 -8.98 6.55 9.30
N PRO A 122 -8.77 7.87 9.50
CA PRO A 122 -9.77 8.93 9.48
C PRO A 122 -10.28 9.23 8.06
N LYS A 123 -11.51 9.77 7.95
CA LYS A 123 -12.07 10.20 6.65
C LYS A 123 -11.50 11.52 6.13
N MET A 124 -10.94 12.34 7.03
CA MET A 124 -10.27 13.59 6.72
C MET A 124 -8.86 13.55 7.30
N ALA A 125 -7.87 13.95 6.50
CA ALA A 125 -6.49 14.08 6.92
C ALA A 125 -6.04 15.53 6.69
N PRO A 126 -5.85 16.33 7.76
CA PRO A 126 -5.20 17.62 7.66
C PRO A 126 -3.69 17.41 7.44
N THR A 127 -3.10 18.28 6.65
CA THR A 127 -1.66 18.34 6.42
C THR A 127 -1.13 19.61 7.07
N MET A 128 0.01 19.50 7.74
CA MET A 128 0.72 20.65 8.29
C MET A 128 1.57 21.31 7.21
#